data_AF-A0A6N8BB48-F1
#
_entry.id   AF-A0A6N8BB48-F1
#
_cell.length_a   1.000
_cell.length_b   1.000
_cell.length_c   1.000
_cell.angle_alpha   90.00
_cell.angle_beta   90.00
_cell.angle_gamma   90.00
#
_symmetry.space_group_name_H-M   'P 1'
#
loop_
_entity.id
_entity.type
_entity.pdbx_description
1 polymer ?
#
loop_
_entity_poly.entity_id
_entity_poly.type
_entity_poly.pdbx_seq_one_letter_code
_entity_poly.pdbx_strand_id
1 'polypeptide(L)'
;MFDLDMVLLKALIFLLILIVVDVILGMAIAIKKKQFELEKLPQFLYTEVLPYYMSTLALAGLAMVEDVQGFGTKPIAWAVVVAYGSKLIFIEIRQKVTFMFGIKIPKKTIPK
;
A
#
# COMPACT_ATOMS: atom_id res chain seq x y z
N MET A 1 9.42 -1.62 26.99
CA MET A 1 8.09 -2.27 27.05
C MET A 1 7.32 -1.88 25.77
N PHE A 2 6.16 -2.48 25.45
CA PHE A 2 5.41 -2.12 24.24
C PHE A 2 4.39 -1.02 24.55
N ASP A 3 4.43 0.08 23.79
CA ASP A 3 3.44 1.14 23.85
C ASP A 3 2.56 1.05 22.59
N LEU A 4 1.36 0.48 22.78
CA LEU A 4 0.40 0.25 21.70
C LEU A 4 -0.32 1.55 21.33
N ASP A 5 0.20 2.22 20.30
CA ASP A 5 -0.51 3.31 19.64
C ASP A 5 -1.69 2.76 18.83
N MET A 6 -2.88 2.86 19.41
CA MET A 6 -4.13 2.40 18.80
C MET A 6 -4.49 3.16 17.51
N VAL A 7 -4.03 4.40 17.36
CA VAL A 7 -4.30 5.20 16.17
C VAL A 7 -3.42 4.72 15.02
N LEU A 8 -2.12 4.52 15.29
CA LEU A 8 -1.18 3.94 14.32
C LEU A 8 -1.63 2.53 13.90
N LEU A 9 -2.07 1.71 14.85
CA LEU A 9 -2.57 0.35 14.58
C LEU A 9 -3.79 0.36 13.65
N LYS A 10 -4.77 1.25 13.90
CA LYS A 10 -5.93 1.41 13.00
C LYS A 10 -5.52 1.85 11.60
N ALA A 11 -4.55 2.78 11.50
CA ALA A 11 -4.03 3.24 10.22
C ALA A 11 -3.33 2.11 9.45
N LEU A 12 -2.57 1.25 10.13
CA LEU A 12 -1.97 0.05 9.56
C LEU A 12 -3.01 -0.95 9.06
N ILE A 13 -4.03 -1.24 9.86
CA ILE A 13 -5.11 -2.14 9.45
C ILE A 13 -5.80 -1.60 8.20
N PHE A 14 -6.09 -0.29 8.18
CA PHE A 14 -6.67 0.36 7.00
C PHE A 14 -5.76 0.23 5.78
N LEU A 15 -4.45 0.45 5.94
CA LEU A 15 -3.46 0.27 4.88
C LEU A 15 -3.45 -1.18 4.35
N LEU A 16 -3.45 -2.18 5.23
CA LEU A 16 -3.52 -3.59 4.87
C LEU A 16 -4.79 -3.94 4.08
N ILE A 17 -5.93 -3.32 4.41
CA ILE A 17 -7.16 -3.50 3.65
C ILE A 17 -7.02 -2.89 2.24
N LEU A 18 -6.46 -1.68 2.12
CA LEU A 18 -6.23 -1.05 0.81
C LEU A 18 -5.33 -1.87 -0.09
N ILE A 19 -4.33 -2.50 0.50
CA ILE A 19 -3.41 -3.42 -0.15
C ILE A 19 -4.14 -4.61 -0.76
N VAL A 20 -5.02 -5.25 0.04
CA VAL A 20 -5.82 -6.38 -0.44
C VAL A 20 -6.72 -5.94 -1.60
N VAL A 21 -7.35 -4.76 -1.49
CA VAL A 21 -8.12 -4.18 -2.58
C VAL A 21 -7.26 -3.98 -3.82
N ASP A 22 -6.07 -3.41 -3.68
CA ASP A 22 -5.15 -3.13 -4.79
C ASP A 22 -4.71 -4.41 -5.54
N VAL A 23 -4.43 -5.49 -4.79
CA VAL A 23 -4.13 -6.81 -5.34
C VAL A 23 -5.33 -7.37 -6.10
N ILE A 24 -6.54 -7.33 -5.50
CA ILE A 24 -7.77 -7.81 -6.15
C ILE A 24 -8.03 -7.04 -7.46
N LEU A 25 -7.86 -5.71 -7.46
CA LEU A 25 -8.00 -4.91 -8.67
C LEU A 25 -6.94 -5.24 -9.72
N GLY A 26 -5.70 -5.48 -9.30
CA GLY A 26 -4.62 -5.94 -10.18
C GLY A 26 -4.96 -7.28 -10.84
N MET A 27 -5.48 -8.24 -10.07
CA MET A 27 -5.96 -9.52 -10.58
C MET A 27 -7.11 -9.35 -11.58
N ALA A 28 -8.12 -8.53 -11.24
CA ALA A 28 -9.25 -8.26 -12.13
C ALA A 28 -8.80 -7.67 -13.49
N ILE A 29 -7.79 -6.81 -13.47
CA ILE A 29 -7.20 -6.24 -14.70
C ILE A 29 -6.44 -7.30 -15.50
N ALA A 30 -5.65 -8.15 -14.85
CA ALA A 30 -4.93 -9.22 -15.52
C ALA A 30 -5.88 -10.21 -16.20
N ILE A 31 -7.00 -10.54 -15.53
CA ILE A 31 -8.08 -11.37 -16.08
C ILE A 31 -8.71 -10.67 -17.30
N LYS A 32 -9.06 -9.38 -17.19
CA LYS A 32 -9.62 -8.59 -18.30
C LYS A 32 -8.68 -8.54 -19.51
N LYS A 33 -7.36 -8.52 -19.28
CA LYS A 33 -6.33 -8.51 -20.34
C LYS A 33 -6.01 -9.89 -20.93
N LYS A 34 -6.62 -10.98 -20.42
CA LYS A 34 -6.25 -12.38 -20.77
C LYS A 34 -4.77 -12.71 -20.53
N GLN A 35 -4.13 -11.99 -19.61
CA GLN A 35 -2.73 -12.18 -19.22
C GLN A 35 -2.61 -12.78 -17.82
N PHE A 36 -3.72 -13.27 -17.26
CA PHE A 36 -3.73 -13.83 -15.92
C PHE A 36 -3.15 -15.24 -15.94
N GLU A 37 -1.95 -15.36 -15.41
CA GLU A 37 -1.28 -16.64 -15.18
C GLU A 37 -1.24 -16.88 -13.66
N LEU A 38 -2.05 -17.84 -13.18
CA LEU A 38 -2.12 -18.20 -11.76
C LEU A 38 -0.74 -18.56 -11.18
N GLU A 39 0.11 -19.18 -11.99
CA GLU A 39 1.48 -19.58 -11.63
C GLU A 39 2.38 -18.39 -11.33
N LYS A 40 2.10 -17.21 -11.91
CA LYS A 40 2.85 -15.97 -11.67
C LYS A 40 2.32 -15.16 -10.48
N LEU A 41 1.16 -15.51 -9.94
CA LEU A 41 0.57 -14.81 -8.80
C LEU A 41 1.45 -14.84 -7.54
N PRO A 42 2.05 -15.97 -7.12
CA PRO A 42 2.95 -16.00 -5.98
C PRO A 42 4.20 -15.16 -6.21
N GLN A 43 4.73 -15.17 -7.44
CA GLN A 43 5.88 -14.37 -7.82
C GLN A 43 5.55 -12.87 -7.74
N PHE A 44 4.40 -12.44 -8.25
CA PHE A 44 3.91 -11.07 -8.12
C PHE A 44 3.78 -10.64 -6.65
N LEU A 45 3.19 -11.50 -5.82
CA LEU A 45 3.06 -11.22 -4.39
C LEU A 45 4.43 -11.06 -3.71
N TYR A 46 5.42 -11.85 -4.13
CA TYR A 46 6.77 -11.82 -3.57
C TYR A 46 7.58 -10.59 -4.00
N THR A 47 7.45 -10.14 -5.25
CA THR A 47 8.29 -9.06 -5.77
C THR A 47 7.69 -7.67 -5.59
N GLU A 48 6.37 -7.53 -5.71
CA GLU A 48 5.70 -6.22 -5.78
C GLU A 48 4.92 -5.85 -4.52
N VAL A 49 4.62 -6.82 -3.66
CA VAL A 49 3.62 -6.72 -2.59
C VAL A 49 4.28 -6.92 -1.23
N LEU A 50 4.84 -8.11 -1.00
CA LEU A 50 5.46 -8.49 0.27
C LEU A 50 6.55 -7.51 0.74
N PRO A 51 7.49 -7.01 -0.09
CA PRO A 51 8.56 -6.14 0.39
C PRO A 51 8.03 -4.84 1.00
N TYR A 52 7.01 -4.23 0.38
CA TYR A 52 6.41 -2.98 0.86
C TYR A 52 5.58 -3.18 2.13
N TYR A 53 4.90 -4.32 2.25
CA TYR A 53 4.04 -4.61 3.40
C TYR A 53 4.84 -5.05 4.60
N MET A 54 5.80 -5.94 4.40
CA MET A 54 6.68 -6.41 5.46
C MET A 54 7.53 -5.27 6.03
N SER A 55 8.03 -4.37 5.18
CA SER A 55 8.78 -3.20 5.65
C SER A 55 7.90 -2.22 6.43
N THR A 56 6.68 -1.95 5.97
CA THR A 56 5.75 -1.07 6.69
C THR A 56 5.30 -1.67 8.02
N LEU A 57 5.04 -2.98 8.05
CA LEU A 57 4.70 -3.71 9.28
C LEU A 57 5.87 -3.74 10.27
N ALA A 58 7.09 -4.00 9.79
CA ALA A 58 8.28 -3.99 10.63
C ALA A 58 8.51 -2.60 11.22
N LEU A 59 8.42 -1.55 10.41
CA LEU A 59 8.60 -0.17 10.86
C LEU A 59 7.55 0.25 11.88
N ALA A 60 6.29 -0.10 11.64
CA ALA A 60 5.21 0.12 12.60
C ALA A 60 5.41 -0.64 13.91
N GLY A 61 5.84 -1.90 13.84
CA GLY A 61 6.17 -2.70 15.02
C GLY A 61 7.30 -2.05 15.82
N LEU A 62 8.36 -1.58 15.15
CA LEU A 62 9.45 -0.84 15.77
C LEU A 62 9.00 0.47 16.43
N ALA A 63 8.01 1.17 15.84
CA ALA A 63 7.44 2.37 16.43
C ALA A 63 6.65 2.10 17.73
N MET A 64 6.21 0.86 17.97
CA MET A 64 5.51 0.44 19.19
C MET A 64 6.48 -0.09 20.27
N VAL A 65 7.77 -0.23 19.98
CA VAL A 65 8.78 -0.63 20.97
C VAL A 65 9.37 0.61 21.64
N GLU A 66 9.10 0.80 22.94
CA GLU A 66 9.50 1.99 23.70
C GLU A 66 10.99 2.33 23.58
N ASP A 67 11.86 1.32 23.67
CA ASP A 67 13.32 1.50 23.66
C ASP A 67 13.84 2.11 22.36
N VAL A 68 13.07 2.02 21.27
CA VAL A 68 13.44 2.50 19.93
C VAL A 68 12.72 3.81 19.57
N GLN A 69 11.72 4.23 20.36
CA GLN A 69 10.97 5.47 20.10
C GLN A 69 11.85 6.72 20.19
N GLY A 70 12.88 6.69 21.04
CA GLY A 70 13.86 7.77 21.18
C GLY A 70 14.63 8.10 19.89
N PHE A 71 14.63 7.20 18.90
CA PHE A 71 15.25 7.41 17.58
C PHE A 71 14.29 8.03 16.55
N GLY A 72 13.09 8.44 16.95
CA GLY A 72 12.11 9.04 16.05
C GLY A 72 11.35 8.02 15.20
N THR A 73 11.28 6.75 15.61
CA THR A 73 10.59 5.69 14.85
C THR A 73 9.09 5.95 14.69
N LYS A 74 8.42 6.52 15.69
CA LYS A 74 6.99 6.91 15.63
C LYS A 74 6.64 7.88 14.50
N PRO A 75 7.26 9.07 14.39
CA PRO A 75 6.98 9.99 13.29
C PRO A 75 7.38 9.41 11.93
N ILE A 76 8.44 8.60 11.86
CA ILE A 76 8.83 7.91 10.62
C ILE A 76 7.75 6.90 10.19
N ALA A 77 7.24 6.09 11.12
CA ALA A 77 6.16 5.14 10.83
C ALA A 77 4.91 5.86 10.31
N TRP A 78 4.52 6.98 10.93
CA TRP A 78 3.42 7.82 10.45
C TRP A 78 3.68 8.36 9.03
N ALA A 79 4.87 8.88 8.77
CA ALA A 79 5.24 9.38 7.44
C ALA A 79 5.14 8.28 6.38
N VAL A 80 5.61 7.07 6.67
CA VAL A 80 5.52 5.92 5.76
C VAL A 80 4.07 5.51 5.52
N VAL A 81 3.27 5.36 6.58
CA VAL A 81 1.85 4.98 6.46
C VAL A 81 1.08 6.00 5.62
N VAL A 82 1.29 7.30 5.84
CA VAL A 82 0.61 8.37 5.09
C VAL A 82 1.09 8.41 3.64
N ALA A 83 2.40 8.36 3.40
CA ALA A 83 2.95 8.41 2.05
C ALA A 83 2.50 7.22 1.22
N TYR A 84 2.60 6.01 1.78
CA TYR A 84 2.24 4.79 1.09
C TYR A 84 0.72 4.65 0.91
N GLY A 85 -0.07 4.97 1.94
CA GLY A 85 -1.53 4.99 1.84
C GLY A 85 -2.03 5.97 0.78
N SER A 86 -1.42 7.16 0.72
CA SER A 86 -1.75 8.16 -0.31
C SER A 86 -1.42 7.66 -1.71
N LYS A 87 -0.26 7.02 -1.90
CA LYS A 87 0.14 6.42 -3.18
C LYS A 87 -0.88 5.35 -3.62
N LEU A 88 -1.24 4.43 -2.73
CA LEU A 88 -2.21 3.36 -2.98
C LEU A 88 -3.56 3.91 -3.44
N ILE A 89 -4.13 4.87 -2.70
CA ILE A 89 -5.46 5.42 -3.01
C ILE A 89 -5.44 6.24 -4.31
N PHE A 90 -4.58 7.27 -4.36
CA PHE A 90 -4.68 8.30 -5.38
C PHE A 90 -4.03 7.92 -6.71
N ILE A 91 -3.08 6.98 -6.67
CA ILE A 91 -2.34 6.54 -7.85
C ILE A 91 -2.81 5.15 -8.24
N GLU A 92 -2.53 4.14 -7.43
CA GLU A 92 -2.67 2.73 -7.84
C GLU A 92 -4.14 2.32 -8.01
N ILE A 93 -4.95 2.44 -6.94
CA ILE A 93 -6.38 2.11 -6.97
C ILE A 93 -7.11 2.98 -7.98
N ARG A 94 -6.88 4.30 -7.96
CA ARG A 94 -7.51 5.23 -8.92
C ARG A 94 -7.22 4.83 -10.37
N GLN A 95 -5.96 4.54 -10.72
CA GLN A 95 -5.60 4.12 -12.08
C GLN A 95 -6.27 2.80 -12.45
N LYS A 96 -6.26 1.82 -11.54
CA LYS A 96 -6.87 0.49 -11.77
C LYS A 96 -8.38 0.58 -11.97
N VAL A 97 -9.08 1.30 -11.08
CA VAL A 97 -10.52 1.59 -11.21
C VAL A 97 -10.80 2.27 -12.54
N THR A 98 -10.05 3.32 -12.86
CA THR A 98 -10.25 4.07 -14.11
C THR A 98 -10.06 3.19 -15.35
N PHE A 99 -9.03 2.34 -15.34
CA PHE A 99 -8.79 1.37 -16.41
C PHE A 99 -9.93 0.34 -16.55
N MET A 100 -10.49 -0.13 -15.44
CA MET A 100 -11.60 -1.09 -15.47
C MET A 100 -12.88 -0.49 -16.04
N PHE A 101 -13.21 0.75 -15.65
CA PHE A 101 -14.43 1.46 -16.07
C PHE A 101 -14.27 2.23 -17.39
N GLY A 102 -13.09 2.23 -18.02
CA GLY A 102 -12.86 2.90 -19.31
C GLY A 102 -12.96 4.43 -19.24
N ILE A 103 -12.93 5.00 -18.04
CA ILE A 103 -12.93 6.44 -17.84
C ILE A 103 -11.53 6.95 -18.27
N LYS A 104 -11.43 8.08 -18.97
CA LYS A 104 -10.13 8.69 -19.29
C LYS A 104 -9.77 9.67 -18.17
N ILE A 105 -8.71 9.42 -17.41
CA ILE A 105 -8.19 10.45 -16.49
C ILE A 105 -7.60 11.56 -17.35
N PRO A 106 -8.07 12.82 -17.24
CA PRO A 106 -7.44 13.93 -17.94
C PRO A 106 -5.98 14.03 -17.49
N LYS A 107 -5.06 13.95 -18.46
CA LYS A 107 -3.62 14.08 -18.21
C LYS A 107 -3.39 15.51 -17.73
N LYS A 108 -2.90 15.69 -16.49
CA LYS A 108 -2.56 17.01 -15.95
C LYS A 108 -1.43 17.60 -16.81
N THR A 109 -1.78 18.48 -17.75
CA THR A 109 -0.82 19.32 -18.47
C THR A 109 -0.21 20.25 -17.44
N ILE A 110 1.03 19.98 -17.07
CA ILE A 110 1.84 20.92 -16.29
C ILE A 110 2.24 22.02 -17.28
N PRO A 111 1.78 23.27 -17.14
CA PRO A 111 2.31 24.36 -17.94
C PRO A 111 3.81 24.47 -17.64
N LYS A 112 4.62 24.50 -18.71
CA LYS A 112 6.06 24.74 -18.64
C LYS A 112 6.34 26.14 -18.10
#